data_AF-A0A8K0DG11-F1
#
_entry.id   AF-A0A8K0DG11-F1
#
_cell.length_a   1.000
_cell.length_b   1.000
_cell.length_c   1.000
_cell.angle_alpha   90.00
_cell.angle_beta   90.00
_cell.angle_gamma   90.00
#
_symmetry.space_group_name_H-M   'P 1'
#
loop_
_entity.id
_entity.type
_entity.pdbx_description
1 polymer ?
#
loop_
_entity_poly.entity_id
_entity_poly.type
_entity_poly.pdbx_seq_one_letter_code
_entity_poly.pdbx_strand_id
1 'polypeptide(L)'
;MDENNQSGSSESIFDYSEVDPTYYSSTDSSSNTENINDNDQAVKRKSRKRLRNQSTQNIIKRLKDSGHKYRMYRGKGPEVQQKRIGNPCTCKLKCFENMPADVRKSIFTKFWAYADYNIQNVYLSDCIRRSETKNDLLCKNALISVHGTGRSKLEKIVTKLREGQDGSLDGRARHEKHIKKYTREDIQNVNNFAELLPKYESHYRRNKSPNMEYSIQWVYDEYQRKCGLLQDEYVVRGLNTELSKRLEMETDELEPIENEWRELEIAIIESPNIWLGSTDVKKKEE
;
A
#
# COMPACT_ATOMS: atom_id res chain seq x y z
N MET A 1 -36.06 44.16 -30.24
CA MET A 1 -37.03 43.53 -31.16
C MET A 1 -36.27 42.60 -32.08
N ASP A 2 -36.38 41.29 -32.06
CA ASP A 2 -36.86 40.29 -31.09
C ASP A 2 -36.19 38.97 -31.51
N GLU A 3 -35.83 38.20 -30.48
CA GLU A 3 -35.84 36.75 -30.32
C GLU A 3 -35.94 35.75 -31.49
N ASN A 4 -35.13 34.68 -31.38
CA ASN A 4 -35.46 33.24 -31.47
C ASN A 4 -34.15 32.48 -31.73
N ASN A 5 -33.52 31.70 -30.84
CA ASN A 5 -33.93 30.61 -29.94
C ASN A 5 -34.66 29.46 -30.65
N GLN A 6 -33.90 28.42 -31.02
CA GLN A 6 -34.46 27.08 -31.20
C GLN A 6 -33.46 26.00 -30.75
N SER A 7 -33.77 25.51 -29.56
CA SER A 7 -33.40 24.23 -28.98
C SER A 7 -33.67 23.07 -29.93
N GLY A 8 -32.66 22.23 -30.15
CA GLY A 8 -32.79 20.90 -30.76
C GLY A 8 -32.22 19.85 -29.83
N SER A 9 -33.09 19.16 -29.11
CA SER A 9 -32.81 17.93 -28.38
C SER A 9 -32.25 16.88 -29.33
N SER A 10 -31.13 16.25 -28.99
CA SER A 10 -30.77 14.96 -29.60
C SER A 10 -30.46 13.97 -28.50
N GLU A 11 -31.17 12.86 -28.62
CA GLU A 11 -31.40 11.84 -27.62
C GLU A 11 -30.13 11.05 -27.33
N SER A 12 -30.01 10.65 -26.07
CA SER A 12 -29.00 9.71 -25.61
C SER A 12 -29.31 8.31 -26.14
N ILE A 13 -28.71 7.96 -27.27
CA ILE A 13 -28.53 6.56 -27.68
C ILE A 13 -27.09 6.18 -27.35
N PHE A 14 -26.90 5.50 -26.23
CA PHE A 14 -25.72 4.66 -26.02
C PHE A 14 -26.22 3.24 -25.70
N ASP A 15 -26.30 2.48 -26.78
CA ASP A 15 -26.45 1.03 -26.83
C ASP A 15 -25.31 0.38 -26.04
N TYR A 16 -25.66 -0.35 -24.99
CA TYR A 16 -24.75 -0.94 -24.01
C TYR A 16 -24.61 -2.45 -24.23
N SER A 17 -24.43 -2.87 -25.49
CA SER A 17 -24.43 -4.28 -25.88
C SER A 17 -23.07 -4.87 -26.28
N GLU A 18 -21.95 -4.30 -25.85
CA GLU A 18 -20.64 -4.96 -25.97
C GLU A 18 -20.09 -5.40 -24.61
N VAL A 19 -20.58 -6.56 -24.16
CA VAL A 19 -19.93 -7.36 -23.13
C VAL A 19 -18.97 -8.30 -23.85
N ASP A 20 -17.68 -7.94 -23.91
CA ASP A 20 -16.63 -8.86 -24.37
C ASP A 20 -16.45 -10.01 -23.33
N PRO A 21 -16.67 -11.30 -23.71
CA PRO A 21 -16.65 -12.44 -22.79
C PRO A 21 -15.26 -12.92 -22.35
N THR A 22 -14.18 -12.22 -22.68
CA THR A 22 -12.81 -12.75 -22.47
C THR A 22 -12.23 -12.44 -21.09
N TYR A 23 -12.88 -12.96 -20.03
CA TYR A 23 -12.22 -13.18 -18.73
C TYR A 23 -12.11 -14.68 -18.48
N TYR A 24 -11.08 -15.25 -19.12
CA TYR A 24 -10.72 -16.67 -19.08
C TYR A 24 -10.64 -17.16 -17.62
N SER A 25 -11.58 -18.03 -17.25
CA SER A 25 -11.43 -18.94 -16.11
C SER A 25 -10.50 -20.06 -16.51
N SER A 26 -9.64 -20.43 -15.57
CA SER A 26 -8.63 -21.48 -15.70
C SER A 26 -9.18 -22.77 -16.28
N THR A 27 -8.37 -23.35 -17.16
CA THR A 27 -8.45 -24.71 -17.66
C THR A 27 -8.42 -25.72 -16.52
N ASP A 28 -9.39 -26.62 -16.49
CA ASP A 28 -9.17 -28.03 -16.18
C ASP A 28 -9.98 -28.87 -17.18
N SER A 29 -9.27 -29.75 -17.89
CA SER A 29 -9.85 -30.64 -18.89
C SER A 29 -10.39 -31.88 -18.22
N SER A 30 -11.63 -32.26 -18.54
CA SER A 30 -12.04 -33.67 -18.64
C SER A 30 -13.30 -33.74 -19.51
N SER A 31 -13.14 -34.43 -20.63
CA SER A 31 -14.17 -34.81 -21.59
C SER A 31 -15.16 -35.81 -20.99
N ASN A 32 -16.46 -35.59 -21.23
CA ASN A 32 -17.32 -36.58 -21.87
C ASN A 32 -18.66 -35.94 -22.27
N THR A 33 -19.05 -36.21 -23.51
CA THR A 33 -20.35 -35.92 -24.12
C THR A 33 -21.40 -36.90 -23.61
N GLU A 34 -22.61 -36.42 -23.29
CA GLU A 34 -23.88 -36.92 -23.84
C GLU A 34 -25.08 -36.09 -23.33
N ASN A 35 -26.01 -35.83 -24.25
CA ASN A 35 -27.32 -35.18 -24.03
C ASN A 35 -28.31 -36.16 -23.37
N ILE A 36 -29.27 -35.65 -22.59
CA ILE A 36 -30.73 -35.81 -22.75
C ILE A 36 -31.51 -35.21 -21.56
N ASN A 37 -32.43 -34.31 -21.94
CA ASN A 37 -33.78 -33.92 -21.46
C ASN A 37 -34.16 -33.64 -19.99
N ASP A 38 -34.71 -32.42 -19.87
CA ASP A 38 -36.01 -32.00 -19.31
C ASP A 38 -36.36 -32.20 -17.82
N ASN A 39 -36.55 -31.02 -17.22
CA ASN A 39 -37.66 -30.63 -16.36
C ASN A 39 -37.66 -31.17 -14.93
N ASP A 40 -37.07 -30.38 -14.02
CA ASP A 40 -37.77 -30.15 -12.75
C ASP A 40 -37.49 -28.76 -12.17
N GLN A 41 -38.58 -28.04 -11.94
CA GLN A 41 -38.61 -26.69 -11.40
C GLN A 41 -38.30 -26.70 -9.90
N ALA A 42 -37.07 -26.36 -9.55
CA ALA A 42 -36.80 -25.58 -8.34
C ALA A 42 -35.43 -24.91 -8.49
N VAL A 43 -35.32 -23.96 -9.43
CA VAL A 43 -34.13 -23.10 -9.51
C VAL A 43 -34.07 -22.31 -8.20
N LYS A 44 -33.25 -22.78 -7.26
CA LYS A 44 -32.79 -22.04 -6.10
C LYS A 44 -32.35 -20.67 -6.63
N ARG A 45 -33.13 -19.62 -6.38
CA ARG A 45 -32.78 -18.26 -6.76
C ARG A 45 -31.44 -17.95 -6.10
N LYS A 46 -30.35 -18.12 -6.85
CA LYS A 46 -29.02 -17.67 -6.42
C LYS A 46 -29.22 -16.20 -6.12
N SER A 47 -29.06 -15.82 -4.86
CA SER A 47 -29.03 -14.41 -4.45
C SER A 47 -28.18 -13.67 -5.49
N ARG A 48 -28.80 -12.70 -6.16
CA ARG A 48 -28.17 -11.98 -7.27
C ARG A 48 -27.05 -11.16 -6.66
N LYS A 49 -25.86 -11.78 -6.50
CA LYS A 49 -24.64 -11.08 -6.08
C LYS A 49 -24.54 -9.88 -7.00
N ARG A 50 -24.57 -8.67 -6.42
CA ARG A 50 -24.51 -7.44 -7.20
C ARG A 50 -23.27 -7.53 -8.07
N LEU A 51 -23.45 -7.41 -9.38
CA LEU A 51 -22.30 -7.25 -10.27
C LEU A 51 -21.60 -5.97 -9.81
N ARG A 52 -20.33 -6.08 -9.42
CA ARG A 52 -19.59 -4.91 -8.95
C ARG A 52 -19.30 -4.04 -10.16
N ASN A 53 -20.01 -2.92 -10.28
CA ASN A 53 -19.70 -1.92 -11.29
C ASN A 53 -18.24 -1.48 -11.13
N GLN A 54 -17.56 -1.32 -12.26
CA GLN A 54 -16.17 -0.89 -12.25
C GLN A 54 -16.07 0.51 -11.62
N SER A 55 -15.06 0.70 -10.77
CA SER A 55 -14.81 2.02 -10.17
C SER A 55 -14.62 3.06 -11.28
N THR A 56 -15.28 4.21 -11.16
CA THR A 56 -15.11 5.33 -12.09
C THR A 56 -13.64 5.74 -12.24
N GLN A 57 -12.85 5.60 -11.17
CA GLN A 57 -11.41 5.84 -11.22
C GLN A 57 -10.66 4.84 -12.10
N ASN A 58 -11.06 3.56 -12.08
CA ASN A 58 -10.45 2.52 -12.90
C ASN A 58 -10.81 2.71 -14.37
N ILE A 59 -12.06 3.10 -14.67
CA ILE A 59 -12.50 3.45 -16.02
C ILE A 59 -11.66 4.63 -16.55
N ILE A 60 -11.55 5.72 -15.77
CA ILE A 60 -10.74 6.90 -16.14
C ILE A 60 -9.28 6.53 -16.35
N LYS A 61 -8.71 5.69 -15.46
CA LYS A 61 -7.33 5.21 -15.60
C LYS A 61 -7.15 4.46 -16.93
N ARG A 62 -8.07 3.55 -17.25
CA ARG A 62 -8.03 2.78 -18.51
C ARG A 62 -8.18 3.69 -19.74
N LEU A 63 -9.09 4.65 -19.72
CA LEU A 63 -9.26 5.62 -20.82
C LEU A 63 -7.99 6.45 -21.02
N LYS A 64 -7.38 6.94 -19.93
CA LYS A 64 -6.13 7.69 -19.96
C LYS A 64 -4.98 6.85 -20.51
N ASP A 65 -4.84 5.61 -20.03
CA ASP A 65 -3.72 4.73 -20.39
C ASP A 65 -3.90 4.16 -21.81
N SER A 66 -5.13 4.08 -22.35
CA SER A 66 -5.43 3.78 -23.77
C SER A 66 -5.47 5.02 -24.67
N GLY A 67 -5.26 6.22 -24.11
CA GLY A 67 -5.18 7.47 -24.85
C GLY A 67 -6.53 8.02 -25.34
N HIS A 68 -7.66 7.47 -24.88
CA HIS A 68 -9.00 7.94 -25.23
C HIS A 68 -9.36 9.25 -24.53
N LYS A 69 -10.40 9.93 -25.04
CA LYS A 69 -10.98 11.09 -24.36
C LYS A 69 -11.50 10.69 -22.98
N TYR A 70 -11.32 11.54 -21.99
CA TYR A 70 -11.84 11.28 -20.64
C TYR A 70 -12.16 12.56 -19.88
N ARG A 71 -13.14 12.46 -18.98
CA ARG A 71 -13.43 13.49 -17.98
C ARG A 71 -12.72 13.14 -16.67
N MET A 72 -12.16 14.14 -16.00
CA MET A 72 -11.53 13.92 -14.69
C MET A 72 -12.56 13.48 -13.65
N TYR A 73 -12.09 12.76 -12.64
CA TYR A 73 -12.92 12.28 -11.53
C TYR A 73 -13.64 13.47 -10.85
N ARG A 74 -14.94 13.32 -10.61
CA ARG A 74 -15.84 14.38 -10.09
C ARG A 74 -15.95 15.63 -10.97
N GLY A 75 -15.62 15.55 -12.26
CA GLY A 75 -15.76 16.68 -13.18
C GLY A 75 -14.79 17.84 -12.92
N LYS A 76 -13.66 17.58 -12.26
CA LYS A 76 -12.64 18.61 -12.00
C LYS A 76 -11.93 18.99 -13.30
N GLY A 77 -12.31 20.11 -13.91
CA GLY A 77 -11.64 20.67 -15.08
C GLY A 77 -12.20 20.19 -16.43
N PRO A 78 -11.60 20.64 -17.55
CA PRO A 78 -12.09 20.37 -18.89
C PRO A 78 -11.93 18.88 -19.28
N GLU A 79 -12.70 18.44 -20.27
CA GLU A 79 -12.53 17.12 -20.87
C GLU A 79 -11.16 17.03 -21.56
N VAL A 80 -10.42 15.97 -21.24
CA VAL A 80 -9.14 15.69 -21.88
C VAL A 80 -9.41 14.98 -23.19
N GLN A 81 -8.92 15.56 -24.28
CA GLN A 81 -9.10 15.03 -25.63
C GLN A 81 -8.28 13.74 -25.84
N GLN A 82 -8.73 12.93 -26.80
CA GLN A 82 -8.01 11.74 -27.24
C GLN A 82 -6.61 12.11 -27.76
N LYS A 83 -5.66 11.21 -27.53
CA LYS A 83 -4.29 11.33 -28.03
C LYS A 83 -4.27 11.24 -29.55
N ARG A 84 -3.39 12.03 -30.16
CA ARG A 84 -3.16 12.06 -31.61
C ARG A 84 -1.68 12.15 -31.91
N ILE A 85 -1.30 11.73 -33.11
CA ILE A 85 0.05 11.97 -33.64
C ILE A 85 0.28 13.48 -33.69
N GLY A 86 1.39 13.93 -33.12
CA GLY A 86 1.79 15.32 -33.08
C GLY A 86 2.31 15.84 -34.41
N ASN A 87 2.63 17.14 -34.43
CA ASN A 87 3.15 17.81 -35.62
C ASN A 87 4.52 17.24 -36.03
N PRO A 88 4.85 17.29 -37.34
CA PRO A 88 6.16 16.92 -37.83
C PRO A 88 7.25 17.78 -37.16
N CYS A 89 8.35 17.14 -36.80
CA CYS A 89 9.51 17.86 -36.28
C CYS A 89 10.28 18.56 -37.42
N THR A 90 10.82 19.74 -37.14
CA THR A 90 11.62 20.55 -38.09
C THR A 90 13.12 20.23 -38.04
N CYS A 91 13.49 19.02 -37.60
CA CYS A 91 14.89 18.67 -37.36
C CYS A 91 15.63 18.29 -38.66
N LYS A 92 16.97 18.41 -38.63
CA LYS A 92 17.87 18.04 -39.74
C LYS A 92 17.80 16.56 -40.15
N LEU A 93 17.33 15.69 -39.25
CA LEU A 93 17.19 14.25 -39.49
C LEU A 93 15.95 13.90 -40.32
N LYS A 94 15.10 14.88 -40.67
CA LYS A 94 13.92 14.69 -41.54
C LYS A 94 13.05 13.50 -41.10
N CYS A 95 12.88 13.32 -39.79
CA CYS A 95 12.29 12.09 -39.22
C CYS A 95 10.91 11.72 -39.78
N PHE A 96 10.10 12.70 -40.17
CA PHE A 96 8.75 12.48 -40.72
C PHE A 96 8.73 12.15 -42.21
N GLU A 97 9.81 12.46 -42.94
CA GLU A 97 10.04 12.02 -44.32
C GLU A 97 10.55 10.57 -44.31
N ASN A 98 11.49 10.26 -43.41
CA ASN A 98 12.06 8.91 -43.28
C ASN A 98 11.05 7.90 -42.72
N MET A 99 10.02 8.35 -42.00
CA MET A 99 8.98 7.48 -41.46
C MET A 99 7.62 7.79 -42.13
N PRO A 100 7.15 6.94 -43.06
CA PRO A 100 5.91 7.19 -43.78
C PRO A 100 4.70 7.20 -42.83
N ALA A 101 3.63 7.86 -43.26
CA ALA A 101 2.46 8.10 -42.43
C ALA A 101 1.81 6.80 -41.91
N ASP A 102 1.81 5.74 -42.70
CA ASP A 102 1.19 4.47 -42.33
C ASP A 102 1.98 3.73 -41.24
N VAL A 103 3.31 3.79 -41.30
CA VAL A 103 4.18 3.28 -40.24
C VAL A 103 3.94 4.06 -38.95
N ARG A 104 3.88 5.40 -39.02
CA ARG A 104 3.58 6.24 -37.84
C ARG A 104 2.23 5.88 -37.21
N LYS A 105 1.19 5.71 -38.03
CA LYS A 105 -0.13 5.27 -37.56
C LYS A 105 -0.06 3.90 -36.91
N SER A 106 0.63 2.94 -37.52
CA SER A 106 0.76 1.60 -36.97
C SER A 106 1.46 1.59 -35.60
N ILE A 107 2.53 2.38 -35.45
CA ILE A 107 3.26 2.54 -34.19
C ILE A 107 2.35 3.18 -33.13
N PHE A 108 1.65 4.25 -33.49
CA PHE A 108 0.73 4.94 -32.60
C PHE A 108 -0.39 4.02 -32.10
N THR A 109 -1.05 3.29 -33.00
CA THR A 109 -2.12 2.36 -32.66
C THR A 109 -1.62 1.22 -31.76
N LYS A 110 -0.49 0.59 -32.12
CA LYS A 110 0.12 -0.47 -31.31
C LYS A 110 0.48 0.01 -29.91
N PHE A 111 1.06 1.21 -29.79
CA PHE A 111 1.46 1.77 -28.50
C PHE A 111 0.27 2.00 -27.55
N TRP A 112 -0.84 2.55 -28.06
CA TRP A 112 -2.01 2.83 -27.24
C TRP A 112 -2.89 1.59 -27.00
N ALA A 113 -2.78 0.56 -27.84
CA ALA A 113 -3.45 -0.73 -27.65
C ALA A 113 -3.02 -1.46 -26.37
N TYR A 114 -1.80 -1.22 -25.87
CA TYR A 114 -1.36 -1.81 -24.59
C TYR A 114 -2.23 -1.39 -23.40
N ALA A 115 -2.82 -0.20 -23.42
CA ALA A 115 -3.70 0.34 -22.36
C ALA A 115 -3.14 0.27 -20.92
N ASP A 116 -1.83 0.10 -20.76
CA ASP A 116 -1.12 0.00 -19.48
C ASP A 116 0.14 0.87 -19.50
N TYR A 117 0.29 1.70 -18.49
CA TYR A 117 1.39 2.66 -18.38
C TYR A 117 2.78 1.99 -18.33
N ASN A 118 2.90 0.86 -17.61
CA ASN A 118 4.16 0.15 -17.44
C ASN A 118 4.55 -0.58 -18.72
N ILE A 119 3.60 -1.28 -19.35
CA ILE A 119 3.85 -1.98 -20.62
C ILE A 119 4.28 -0.97 -21.69
N GLN A 120 3.65 0.20 -21.74
CA GLN A 120 4.08 1.30 -22.60
C GLN A 120 5.51 1.80 -22.30
N ASN A 121 5.93 1.82 -21.04
CA ASN A 121 7.30 2.22 -20.69
C ASN A 121 8.31 1.19 -21.16
N VAL A 122 8.01 -0.11 -20.98
CA VAL A 122 8.83 -1.21 -21.48
C VAL A 122 8.96 -1.10 -22.99
N TYR A 123 7.85 -0.95 -23.70
CA TYR A 123 7.84 -0.75 -25.16
C TYR A 123 8.72 0.43 -25.59
N LEU A 124 8.56 1.59 -24.94
CA LEU A 124 9.38 2.77 -25.26
C LEU A 124 10.86 2.55 -24.95
N SER A 125 11.17 1.85 -23.86
CA SER A 125 12.55 1.54 -23.49
C SER A 125 13.22 0.63 -24.52
N ASP A 126 12.47 -0.33 -25.06
CA ASP A 126 12.94 -1.24 -26.10
C ASP A 126 13.16 -0.54 -27.45
N CYS A 127 12.33 0.46 -27.75
CA CYS A 127 12.47 1.30 -28.94
C CYS A 127 13.67 2.27 -28.88
N ILE A 128 14.13 2.63 -27.68
CA ILE A 128 15.19 3.63 -27.51
C ILE A 128 16.54 2.91 -27.45
N ARG A 129 17.27 2.94 -28.56
CA ARG A 129 18.60 2.33 -28.69
C ARG A 129 19.60 3.34 -29.26
N ARG A 130 20.89 3.11 -28.98
CA ARG A 130 21.96 3.84 -29.67
C ARG A 130 22.11 3.23 -31.06
N SER A 131 22.11 4.06 -32.09
CA SER A 131 22.44 3.63 -33.46
C SER A 131 23.73 4.31 -33.91
N GLU A 132 24.52 3.58 -34.68
CA GLU A 132 25.72 4.07 -35.34
C GLU A 132 25.39 4.75 -36.67
N THR A 133 24.26 4.39 -37.30
CA THR A 133 23.84 4.93 -38.59
C THR A 133 22.93 6.14 -38.39
N LYS A 134 23.04 7.13 -39.29
CA LYS A 134 22.17 8.33 -39.24
C LYS A 134 20.73 8.06 -39.68
N ASN A 135 20.50 7.01 -40.46
CA ASN A 135 19.19 6.71 -41.06
C ASN A 135 18.20 6.18 -40.02
N ASP A 136 18.70 5.52 -38.96
CA ASP A 136 17.87 4.98 -37.88
C ASP A 136 17.64 5.99 -36.75
N LEU A 137 18.23 7.19 -36.84
CA LEU A 137 18.13 8.20 -35.78
C LEU A 137 16.83 9.00 -35.91
N LEU A 138 16.03 8.93 -34.85
CA LEU A 138 14.89 9.82 -34.65
C LEU A 138 15.23 10.85 -33.57
N CYS A 139 14.88 12.11 -33.83
CA CYS A 139 14.98 13.12 -32.79
C CYS A 139 13.92 12.87 -31.71
N LYS A 140 14.19 13.35 -30.50
CA LYS A 140 13.28 13.23 -29.36
C LYS A 140 11.88 13.82 -29.64
N ASN A 141 11.80 14.91 -30.38
CA ASN A 141 10.52 15.52 -30.76
C ASN A 141 9.72 14.63 -31.71
N ALA A 142 10.38 13.90 -32.61
CA ALA A 142 9.72 12.94 -33.47
C ALA A 142 9.12 11.80 -32.64
N LEU A 143 9.89 11.28 -31.67
CA LEU A 143 9.41 10.23 -30.77
C LEU A 143 8.19 10.67 -29.94
N ILE A 144 8.23 11.91 -29.41
CA ILE A 144 7.11 12.57 -28.72
C ILE A 144 5.88 12.63 -29.62
N SER A 145 6.04 13.16 -30.84
CA SER A 145 4.94 13.35 -31.77
C SER A 145 4.34 12.03 -32.25
N VAL A 146 5.17 11.06 -32.64
CA VAL A 146 4.70 9.76 -33.19
C VAL A 146 3.94 8.96 -32.14
N HIS A 147 4.37 8.97 -30.88
CA HIS A 147 3.70 8.21 -29.82
C HIS A 147 2.63 9.03 -29.06
N GLY A 148 2.55 10.35 -29.28
CA GLY A 148 1.61 11.23 -28.57
C GLY A 148 1.84 11.31 -27.06
N THR A 149 3.08 11.10 -26.60
CA THR A 149 3.46 11.05 -25.18
C THR A 149 4.07 12.37 -24.71
N GLY A 150 4.05 12.61 -23.39
CA GLY A 150 4.70 13.79 -22.80
C GLY A 150 6.22 13.69 -22.77
N ARG A 151 6.89 14.84 -22.93
CA ARG A 151 8.35 14.97 -22.85
C ARG A 151 8.95 14.35 -21.58
N SER A 152 8.32 14.60 -20.44
CA SER A 152 8.80 14.10 -19.14
C SER A 152 8.75 12.57 -19.02
N LYS A 153 7.83 11.90 -19.74
CA LYS A 153 7.77 10.42 -19.76
C LYS A 153 9.03 9.87 -20.44
N LEU A 154 9.36 10.39 -21.61
CA LEU A 154 10.55 9.99 -22.36
C LEU A 154 11.85 10.35 -21.64
N GLU A 155 11.94 11.53 -21.01
CA GLU A 155 13.12 11.92 -20.24
C GLU A 155 13.40 10.94 -19.10
N LYS A 156 12.37 10.54 -18.34
CA LYS A 156 12.52 9.56 -17.27
C LYS A 156 13.00 8.20 -17.79
N ILE A 157 12.46 7.75 -18.92
CA ILE A 157 12.89 6.48 -19.54
C ILE A 157 14.35 6.56 -19.98
N VAL A 158 14.76 7.65 -20.63
CA VAL A 158 16.16 7.85 -21.05
C VAL A 158 17.10 7.91 -19.86
N THR A 159 16.72 8.57 -18.77
CA THR A 159 17.53 8.60 -17.54
C THR A 159 17.74 7.19 -16.99
N LYS A 160 16.67 6.40 -16.85
CA LYS A 160 16.76 5.01 -16.39
C LYS A 160 17.65 4.14 -17.27
N LEU A 161 17.50 4.25 -18.60
CA LEU A 161 18.34 3.53 -19.56
C LEU A 161 19.82 3.89 -19.43
N ARG A 162 20.15 5.14 -19.07
CA ARG A 162 21.54 5.56 -18.82
C ARG A 162 22.10 5.00 -17.52
N GLU A 163 21.24 4.81 -16.53
CA GLU A 163 21.57 4.17 -15.24
C GLU A 163 21.66 2.64 -15.35
N GLY A 164 21.48 2.06 -16.55
CA GLY A 164 21.51 0.62 -16.77
C GLY A 164 20.26 -0.10 -16.29
N GLN A 165 19.21 0.64 -15.92
CA GLN A 165 17.90 0.06 -15.61
C GLN A 165 17.13 -0.19 -16.91
N ASP A 166 16.53 -1.37 -17.03
CA ASP A 166 15.55 -1.64 -18.07
C ASP A 166 14.28 -0.79 -17.84
N GLY A 167 13.30 -0.86 -18.74
CA GLY A 167 11.99 -0.19 -18.61
C GLY A 167 11.14 -0.66 -17.43
N SER A 168 11.78 -1.11 -16.35
CA SER A 168 11.27 -1.70 -15.11
C SER A 168 9.98 -1.05 -14.64
N LEU A 169 9.10 -1.94 -14.17
CA LEU A 169 7.80 -1.62 -13.59
C LEU A 169 7.95 -0.47 -12.59
N ASP A 170 7.06 0.53 -12.70
CA ASP A 170 7.07 1.68 -11.81
C ASP A 170 6.91 1.21 -10.36
N GLY A 171 7.98 1.26 -9.57
CA GLY A 171 8.02 0.85 -8.15
C GLY A 171 7.24 1.78 -7.21
N ARG A 172 6.36 2.64 -7.74
CA ARG A 172 5.45 3.44 -6.93
C ARG A 172 4.61 2.55 -6.02
N ALA A 173 4.42 2.99 -4.79
CA ALA A 173 3.79 2.24 -3.70
C ALA A 173 4.54 0.97 -3.23
N ARG A 174 5.75 0.71 -3.74
CA ARG A 174 6.68 -0.29 -3.21
C ARG A 174 7.90 0.42 -2.64
N HIS A 175 7.71 1.15 -1.56
CA HIS A 175 8.82 1.82 -0.88
C HIS A 175 9.50 0.82 0.06
N GLU A 176 10.76 0.48 -0.21
CA GLU A 176 11.60 -0.28 0.73
C GLU A 176 11.74 0.42 2.08
N LYS A 177 11.66 1.76 2.09
CA LYS A 177 11.70 2.58 3.30
C LYS A 177 10.49 2.39 4.23
N HIS A 178 9.40 1.82 3.74
CA HIS A 178 8.39 1.27 4.64
C HIS A 178 8.84 -0.12 5.05
N ILE A 179 9.78 -0.15 6.00
CA ILE A 179 10.15 -1.37 6.71
C ILE A 179 8.83 -1.99 7.17
N LYS A 180 8.58 -3.25 6.78
CA LYS A 180 7.41 -3.96 7.27
C LYS A 180 7.50 -3.93 8.79
N LYS A 181 6.47 -3.39 9.45
CA LYS A 181 6.41 -3.27 10.91
C LYS A 181 6.69 -4.61 11.62
N TYR A 182 6.41 -5.71 10.92
CA TYR A 182 6.56 -7.08 11.39
C TYR A 182 7.64 -7.80 10.58
N THR A 183 8.49 -8.54 11.29
CA THR A 183 9.48 -9.42 10.69
C THR A 183 8.79 -10.62 10.01
N ARG A 184 9.54 -11.38 9.20
CA ARG A 184 9.02 -12.63 8.62
C ARG A 184 8.67 -13.65 9.71
N GLU A 185 9.44 -13.64 10.79
CA GLU A 185 9.25 -14.51 11.95
C GLU A 185 7.95 -14.16 12.70
N ASP A 186 7.69 -12.87 12.95
CA ASP A 186 6.43 -12.43 13.58
C ASP A 186 5.21 -12.89 12.78
N ILE A 187 5.27 -12.74 11.45
CA ILE A 187 4.20 -13.17 10.55
C ILE A 187 4.02 -14.70 10.62
N GLN A 188 5.12 -15.44 10.66
CA GLN A 188 5.08 -16.90 10.75
C GLN A 188 4.51 -17.37 12.09
N ASN A 189 4.87 -16.71 13.20
CA ASN A 189 4.35 -17.02 14.53
C ASN A 189 2.84 -16.81 14.60
N VAL A 190 2.34 -15.72 14.01
CA VAL A 190 0.89 -15.46 13.90
C VAL A 190 0.20 -16.53 13.05
N ASN A 191 0.79 -16.92 11.91
CA ASN A 191 0.22 -17.97 11.05
C ASN A 191 0.18 -19.33 11.76
N ASN A 192 1.28 -19.73 12.40
CA ASN A 192 1.38 -20.97 13.16
C ASN A 192 0.34 -21.00 14.29
N PHE A 193 0.16 -19.89 15.01
CA PHE A 193 -0.89 -19.80 16.04
C PHE A 193 -2.30 -19.87 15.45
N ALA A 194 -2.55 -19.21 14.32
CA ALA A 194 -3.85 -19.25 13.64
C ALA A 194 -4.23 -20.68 13.21
N GLU A 195 -3.25 -21.54 12.89
CA GLU A 195 -3.48 -22.94 12.60
C GLU A 195 -3.86 -23.78 13.83
N LEU A 196 -3.45 -23.37 15.03
CA LEU A 196 -3.82 -24.01 16.31
C LEU A 196 -5.23 -23.63 16.77
N LEU A 197 -5.83 -22.59 16.20
CA LEU A 197 -7.19 -22.20 16.53
C LEU A 197 -8.18 -23.22 15.95
N PRO A 198 -9.20 -23.64 16.72
CA PRO A 198 -10.24 -24.53 16.22
C PRO A 198 -10.89 -23.94 14.96
N LYS A 199 -10.83 -24.68 13.86
CA LYS A 199 -11.49 -24.29 12.62
C LYS A 199 -12.99 -24.43 12.83
N TYR A 200 -13.73 -23.36 12.56
CA TYR A 200 -15.17 -23.39 12.66
C TYR A 200 -15.76 -24.32 11.59
N GLU A 201 -16.31 -25.46 12.00
CA GLU A 201 -17.05 -26.35 11.12
C GLU A 201 -18.48 -25.82 10.93
N SER A 202 -18.74 -25.29 9.74
CA SER A 202 -20.05 -24.92 9.19
C SER A 202 -20.65 -23.56 9.58
N HIS A 203 -20.59 -22.61 8.65
CA HIS A 203 -21.24 -21.29 8.69
C HIS A 203 -22.80 -21.36 8.73
N TYR A 204 -23.43 -22.51 8.52
CA TYR A 204 -24.89 -22.64 8.50
C TYR A 204 -25.37 -23.92 9.16
N ARG A 205 -25.50 -23.92 10.48
CA ARG A 205 -26.48 -24.77 11.18
C ARG A 205 -27.20 -23.90 12.21
N ARG A 206 -28.51 -23.72 12.00
CA ARG A 206 -29.41 -23.00 12.92
C ARG A 206 -29.58 -23.70 14.28
N ASN A 207 -29.01 -24.89 14.46
CA ASN A 207 -28.92 -25.54 15.75
C ASN A 207 -27.65 -25.10 16.45
N LYS A 208 -27.84 -24.39 17.55
CA LYS A 208 -26.82 -23.87 18.48
C LYS A 208 -25.70 -24.90 18.67
N SER A 209 -24.56 -24.68 18.03
CA SER A 209 -23.29 -25.24 18.49
C SER A 209 -23.09 -24.78 19.94
N PRO A 210 -22.54 -25.61 20.84
CA PRO A 210 -22.23 -25.17 22.20
C PRO A 210 -21.35 -23.92 22.09
N ASN A 211 -21.82 -22.84 22.72
CA ASN A 211 -21.25 -21.49 22.72
C ASN A 211 -19.72 -21.52 22.86
N MET A 212 -19.00 -21.41 21.76
CA MET A 212 -17.61 -20.97 21.78
C MET A 212 -17.52 -19.72 20.92
N GLU A 213 -18.03 -18.63 21.50
CA GLU A 213 -17.78 -17.29 21.02
C GLU A 213 -16.37 -16.91 21.45
N TYR A 214 -15.38 -17.28 20.65
CA TYR A 214 -14.04 -16.75 20.83
C TYR A 214 -14.05 -15.28 20.44
N SER A 215 -13.97 -14.40 21.43
CA SER A 215 -13.76 -12.98 21.15
C SER A 215 -12.35 -12.77 20.59
N ILE A 216 -12.17 -11.71 19.82
CA ILE A 216 -10.82 -11.30 19.36
C ILE A 216 -9.88 -11.12 20.56
N GLN A 217 -10.42 -10.66 21.69
CA GLN A 217 -9.69 -10.55 22.95
C GLN A 217 -9.23 -11.91 23.47
N TRP A 218 -10.12 -12.91 23.51
CA TRP A 218 -9.76 -14.26 23.94
C TRP A 218 -8.65 -14.87 23.06
N VAL A 219 -8.74 -14.68 21.73
CA VAL A 219 -7.72 -15.16 20.79
C VAL A 219 -6.38 -14.49 21.05
N TYR A 220 -6.39 -13.19 21.38
CA TYR A 220 -5.20 -12.44 21.75
C TYR A 220 -4.59 -12.90 23.08
N ASP A 221 -5.42 -13.09 24.11
CA ASP A 221 -4.98 -13.57 25.42
C ASP A 221 -4.37 -14.98 25.31
N GLU A 222 -4.98 -15.85 24.50
CA GLU A 222 -4.48 -17.20 24.26
C GLU A 222 -3.19 -17.22 23.43
N TYR A 223 -3.03 -16.27 22.49
CA TYR A 223 -1.76 -16.04 21.79
C TYR A 223 -0.66 -15.62 22.76
N GLN A 224 -0.93 -14.65 23.63
CA GLN A 224 0.03 -14.22 24.65
C GLN A 224 0.41 -15.37 25.58
N ARG A 225 -0.55 -16.20 25.99
CA ARG A 225 -0.29 -17.35 26.86
C ARG A 225 0.57 -18.42 26.18
N LYS A 226 0.30 -18.75 24.92
CA LYS A 226 1.02 -19.84 24.20
C LYS A 226 2.34 -19.40 23.59
N CYS A 227 2.41 -18.16 23.11
CA CYS A 227 3.55 -17.64 22.35
C CYS A 227 4.38 -16.63 23.15
N GLY A 228 3.82 -15.98 24.19
CA GLY A 228 4.56 -15.06 25.07
C GLY A 228 5.50 -15.76 26.06
N LEU A 229 5.18 -16.99 26.47
CA LEU A 229 6.09 -17.83 27.31
C LEU A 229 7.39 -18.25 26.59
N LEU A 230 7.49 -18.04 25.28
CA LEU A 230 8.72 -18.27 24.50
C LEU A 230 9.61 -17.02 24.38
N GLN A 231 9.21 -15.87 24.94
CA GLN A 231 9.99 -14.62 24.94
C GLN A 231 10.55 -14.22 26.32
N ASP A 232 10.34 -15.04 27.36
CA ASP A 232 10.73 -14.72 28.74
C ASP A 232 12.24 -14.73 29.03
N GLU A 233 13.10 -15.11 28.08
CA GLU A 233 14.56 -14.97 28.29
C GLU A 233 15.11 -13.57 27.94
N TYR A 234 14.38 -12.74 27.19
CA TYR A 234 14.90 -11.46 26.69
C TYR A 234 14.35 -10.21 27.39
N VAL A 235 13.11 -10.24 27.88
CA VAL A 235 12.49 -9.07 28.54
C VAL A 235 12.98 -8.91 29.99
N VAL A 236 13.35 -10.01 30.65
CA VAL A 236 13.90 -9.98 32.02
C VAL A 236 15.28 -9.30 32.05
N ARG A 237 16.09 -9.40 31.00
CA ARG A 237 17.42 -8.75 30.97
C ARG A 237 17.33 -7.22 30.91
N GLY A 238 16.40 -6.68 30.11
CA GLY A 238 16.25 -5.22 29.97
C GLY A 238 15.67 -4.56 31.21
N LEU A 239 14.69 -5.21 31.87
CA LEU A 239 14.11 -4.70 33.11
C LEU A 239 15.09 -4.83 34.30
N ASN A 240 15.87 -5.92 34.38
CA ASN A 240 16.87 -6.07 35.43
C ASN A 240 18.03 -5.07 35.29
N THR A 241 18.51 -4.76 34.09
CA THR A 241 19.55 -3.70 33.94
C THR A 241 19.06 -2.31 34.31
N GLU A 242 17.78 -1.99 34.06
CA GLU A 242 17.24 -0.67 34.39
C GLU A 242 16.91 -0.56 35.89
N LEU A 243 16.50 -1.67 36.53
CA LEU A 243 16.32 -1.76 37.98
C LEU A 243 17.65 -1.73 38.73
N SER A 244 18.69 -2.45 38.25
CA SER A 244 20.03 -2.39 38.85
C SER A 244 20.64 -1.00 38.76
N LYS A 245 20.50 -0.29 37.63
CA LYS A 245 20.95 1.10 37.49
C LYS A 245 20.20 2.06 38.41
N ARG A 246 18.89 1.84 38.62
CA ARG A 246 18.10 2.65 39.57
C ARG A 246 18.52 2.43 41.00
N LEU A 247 18.79 1.18 41.39
CA LEU A 247 19.26 0.84 42.74
C LEU A 247 20.67 1.38 43.00
N GLU A 248 21.58 1.32 42.02
CA GLU A 248 22.93 1.91 42.14
C GLU A 248 22.90 3.45 42.28
N MET A 249 21.99 4.13 41.56
CA MET A 249 21.80 5.58 41.71
C MET A 249 21.17 5.98 43.06
N GLU A 250 20.37 5.11 43.65
CA GLU A 250 19.70 5.36 44.93
C GLU A 250 20.63 5.10 46.14
N THR A 251 21.68 4.29 45.95
CA THR A 251 22.72 4.06 46.97
C THR A 251 23.78 5.17 47.03
N ASP A 252 24.07 5.85 45.92
CA ASP A 252 25.02 6.97 45.88
C ASP A 252 24.48 8.24 46.57
N GLU A 253 23.15 8.38 46.74
CA GLU A 253 22.52 9.48 47.49
C GLU A 253 22.40 9.21 49.00
N LEU A 254 22.69 7.98 49.47
CA LEU A 254 22.59 7.60 50.88
C LEU A 254 23.94 7.58 51.63
N GLU A 255 25.07 7.53 50.91
CA GLU A 255 26.41 7.64 51.52
C GLU A 255 26.69 8.95 52.29
N PRO A 256 26.15 10.13 51.92
CA PRO A 256 26.36 11.35 52.71
C PRO A 256 25.66 11.31 54.07
N ILE A 257 24.52 10.61 54.15
CA ILE A 257 23.66 10.57 55.35
C ILE A 257 24.26 9.62 56.38
N GLU A 258 24.74 8.44 55.98
CA GLU A 258 25.37 7.49 56.92
C GLU A 258 26.68 8.02 57.53
N ASN A 259 27.41 8.86 56.80
CA ASN A 259 28.61 9.52 57.33
C ASN A 259 28.29 10.62 58.35
N GLU A 260 27.23 11.42 58.14
CA GLU A 260 26.76 12.39 59.14
C GLU A 260 26.30 11.73 60.44
N TRP A 261 25.59 10.59 60.36
CA TRP A 261 25.18 9.85 61.56
C TRP A 261 26.37 9.24 62.31
N ARG A 262 27.38 8.74 61.60
CA ARG A 262 28.63 8.25 62.24
C ARG A 262 29.40 9.36 62.93
N GLU A 263 29.48 10.55 62.35
CA GLU A 263 30.15 11.69 62.99
C GLU A 263 29.40 12.17 64.24
N LEU A 264 28.06 12.18 64.22
CA LEU A 264 27.24 12.48 65.39
C LEU A 264 27.38 11.43 66.51
N GLU A 265 27.48 10.15 66.14
CA GLU A 265 27.65 9.06 67.11
C GLU A 265 29.03 9.11 67.79
N ILE A 266 30.09 9.45 67.05
CA ILE A 266 31.43 9.70 67.60
C ILE A 266 31.42 10.92 68.55
N ALA A 267 30.75 12.02 68.16
CA ALA A 267 30.65 13.22 69.00
C ALA A 267 29.90 13.00 70.33
N ILE A 268 28.89 12.12 70.33
CA ILE A 268 28.14 11.71 71.53
C ILE A 268 29.01 10.86 72.46
N ILE A 269 29.89 10.02 71.91
CA ILE A 269 30.78 9.15 72.68
C ILE A 269 31.95 9.94 73.29
N GLU A 270 32.46 10.97 72.60
CA GLU A 270 33.64 11.75 73.03
C GLU A 270 33.34 12.89 74.02
N SER A 271 32.06 13.21 74.29
CA SER A 271 31.66 14.28 75.23
C SER A 271 30.84 13.77 76.42
N PRO A 272 31.40 12.99 77.36
CA PRO A 272 30.67 12.57 78.55
C PRO A 272 30.79 13.65 79.62
N ASN A 273 30.07 14.79 79.49
CA ASN A 273 29.67 15.66 80.61
C ASN A 273 28.92 16.92 80.11
N ILE A 274 27.95 17.37 80.92
CA ILE A 274 27.19 18.66 80.88
C ILE A 274 25.87 18.55 80.09
N TRP A 275 24.66 18.70 80.65
CA TRP A 275 24.20 19.01 82.01
C TRP A 275 22.70 18.68 82.14
N LEU A 276 22.29 18.38 83.38
CA LEU A 276 20.92 18.17 83.85
C LEU A 276 20.04 19.42 83.67
N GLY A 277 18.93 19.29 82.96
CA GLY A 277 17.87 20.31 82.91
C GLY A 277 16.95 20.20 84.13
N SER A 278 17.15 21.09 85.11
CA SER A 278 16.24 21.35 86.22
C SER A 278 14.91 21.92 85.70
N THR A 279 13.78 21.27 86.02
CA THR A 279 12.44 21.80 85.77
C THR A 279 11.87 22.41 87.06
N ASP A 280 11.92 23.74 87.18
CA ASP A 280 11.19 24.48 88.21
C ASP A 280 9.69 24.54 87.87
N VAL A 281 8.91 23.83 88.68
CA VAL A 281 7.45 23.82 88.68
C VAL A 281 6.94 25.01 89.48
N LYS A 282 6.33 26.00 88.81
CA LYS A 282 5.58 27.07 89.48
C LYS A 282 4.24 26.55 89.99
N LYS A 283 4.14 26.43 91.33
CA LYS A 283 2.89 26.32 92.10
C LYS A 283 1.99 27.52 91.85
N LYS A 284 0.69 27.25 91.68
CA LYS A 284 -0.41 28.21 91.81
C LYS A 284 -1.42 27.59 92.79
N GLU A 285 -1.44 28.10 94.01
CA GLU A 285 -2.47 27.84 95.03
C GLU A 285 -2.97 29.21 95.52
N GLU A 286 -4.30 29.26 95.68
CA GLU A 286 -5.19 30.30 96.23
C GLU A 286 -5.44 31.59 95.43
#